data_AF-A0A7Z9WP12-F1
#
_entry.id   AF-A0A7Z9WP12-F1
#
_cell.length_a   1.000
_cell.length_b   1.000
_cell.length_c   1.000
_cell.angle_alpha   90.00
_cell.angle_beta   90.00
_cell.angle_gamma   90.00
#
_symmetry.space_group_name_H-M   'P 1'
#
loop_
_entity.id
_entity.type
_entity.pdbx_description
1 polymer ?
#
loop_
_entity_poly.entity_id
_entity_poly.type
_entity_poly.pdbx_seq_one_letter_code
_entity_poly.pdbx_strand_id
1 'polypeptide(L)' 'MTKYLSSRPFLIGLLLGGLVLLMAAVSFFYTPYDPNKMEIPARLQGPGWTHWFGTDQ' A
#
# COMPACT_ATOMS: atom_id res chain seq x y z
N MET A 1 11.75 -27.90 16.42
CA MET A 1 11.02 -26.63 16.23
C MET A 1 11.62 -25.74 15.14
N THR A 2 12.94 -25.63 15.01
CA THR A 2 13.63 -24.75 14.03
C THR A 2 13.45 -25.11 12.55
N LYS A 3 13.13 -26.37 12.23
CA LYS A 3 12.99 -26.83 10.83
C LYS A 3 11.82 -26.18 10.07
N TYR A 4 10.76 -25.76 10.79
CA TYR A 4 9.61 -25.07 10.18
C TYR A 4 9.90 -23.60 9.87
N LEU A 5 10.77 -22.96 10.67
CA LEU A 5 11.17 -21.55 10.53
C LEU A 5 12.04 -21.28 9.28
N SER A 6 12.53 -22.33 8.61
CA SER A 6 13.41 -22.20 7.43
C SER A 6 12.76 -22.72 6.13
N SER A 7 11.46 -23.01 6.12
CA SER A 7 10.76 -23.45 4.92
C SER A 7 10.48 -22.28 3.98
N ARG A 8 10.62 -22.49 2.65
CA ARG A 8 10.40 -21.43 1.64
C ARG A 8 9.02 -20.77 1.75
N PRO A 9 7.90 -21.53 1.93
CA PRO A 9 6.58 -20.91 2.09
C PRO A 9 6.48 -20.07 3.36
N PHE A 10 7.08 -20.52 4.47
CA PHE A 10 7.12 -19.75 5.71
C PHE A 10 7.89 -18.44 5.54
N LEU A 11 9.05 -18.46 4.88
CA LEU A 11 9.83 -17.25 4.60
C LEU A 11 9.06 -16.26 3.73
N ILE A 12 8.32 -16.73 2.73
CA ILE A 12 7.47 -15.87 1.89
C ILE A 12 6.37 -15.23 2.74
N GLY A 13 5.67 -16.02 3.56
CA GLY A 13 4.64 -15.51 4.44
C GLY A 13 5.17 -14.49 5.46
N LEU A 14 6.33 -14.78 6.05
CA LEU A 14 7.02 -13.87 6.97
C LEU A 14 7.41 -12.56 6.29
N LEU A 15 7.92 -12.61 5.05
CA LEU A 15 8.30 -11.44 4.29
C LEU A 15 7.09 -10.58 3.93
N LEU A 16 6.01 -11.20 3.43
CA LEU A 16 4.77 -10.48 3.10
C LEU A 16 4.11 -9.86 4.34
N GLY A 17 3.99 -10.63 5.42
CA GLY A 17 3.44 -10.13 6.69
C GLY A 17 4.30 -9.02 7.30
N GLY A 18 5.62 -9.19 7.27
CA GLY A 18 6.58 -8.17 7.70
C GLY A 18 6.49 -6.89 6.87
N LEU A 19 6.31 -7.01 5.55
CA LEU A 19 6.10 -5.86 4.66
C LEU A 19 4.82 -5.10 5.02
N VAL A 20 3.71 -5.81 5.28
CA VAL A 20 2.45 -5.19 5.71
C VAL A 20 2.62 -4.45 7.05
N LEU A 21 3.26 -5.09 8.03
CA LEU A 21 3.54 -4.47 9.33
C LEU A 21 4.44 -3.24 9.19
N LEU A 22 5.44 -3.29 8.31
CA LEU A 22 6.31 -2.16 8.01
C LEU A 22 5.51 -1.01 7.37
N MET A 23 4.64 -1.30 6.39
CA MET A 23 3.78 -0.26 5.79
C MET A 23 2.85 0.37 6.82
N ALA A 24 2.28 -0.44 7.74
CA ALA A 24 1.47 0.06 8.84
C ALA A 24 2.27 0.91 9.85
N ALA A 25 3.53 0.56 10.12
CA ALA A 25 4.39 1.39 10.96
C ALA A 25 4.71 2.73 10.28
N VAL A 26 4.99 2.71 8.97
CA VAL A 26 5.24 3.92 8.17
C VAL A 26 4.00 4.83 8.12
N SER A 27 2.78 4.27 8.08
CA SER A 27 1.55 5.08 8.00
C SER A 27 1.29 5.96 9.23
N PHE A 28 1.91 5.68 10.38
CA PHE A 28 1.87 6.58 11.54
C PHE A 28 2.62 7.90 11.31
N PHE A 29 3.59 7.91 10.40
CA PHE A 29 4.45 9.07 10.13
C PHE A 29 4.25 9.65 8.73
N TYR A 30 3.79 8.84 7.78
CA TYR A 30 3.72 9.21 6.38
C TYR A 30 2.43 8.73 5.69
N THR A 31 1.49 9.65 5.56
CA THR A 31 0.29 9.55 4.72
C THR A 31 0.05 10.92 4.09
N PRO A 32 0.70 11.24 2.96
CA PRO A 32 0.70 12.60 2.40
C PRO A 32 -0.67 13.06 1.87
N TYR A 33 -1.57 12.12 1.60
CA TYR A 33 -2.91 12.38 1.09
C TYR A 33 -3.95 12.00 2.14
N ASP A 34 -4.98 12.84 2.29
CA ASP A 34 -6.11 12.58 3.17
C ASP A 34 -7.03 11.52 2.52
N PRO A 35 -7.21 10.35 3.16
CA PRO A 35 -8.04 9.28 2.61
C PRO A 35 -9.54 9.63 2.56
N ASN A 36 -9.99 10.65 3.29
CA ASN A 36 -11.40 11.05 3.35
C ASN A 36 -11.68 12.31 2.50
N LYS A 37 -10.66 12.92 1.90
CA LYS A 37 -10.82 14.14 1.11
C LYS A 37 -11.29 13.80 -0.30
N MET A 38 -12.47 14.28 -0.66
CA MET A 38 -13.01 14.13 -2.02
C MET A 38 -12.76 15.40 -2.84
N GLU A 39 -11.89 15.30 -3.85
CA GLU A 39 -11.51 16.40 -4.76
C GLU A 39 -12.49 16.47 -5.94
N ILE A 40 -13.63 17.17 -5.77
CA ILE A 40 -14.68 17.28 -6.81
C ILE A 40 -14.17 17.80 -8.17
N PRO A 41 -13.32 18.84 -8.24
CA PRO A 41 -12.83 19.36 -9.52
C PRO A 41 -11.89 18.40 -10.26
N ALA A 42 -11.31 17.43 -9.55
CA ALA A 42 -10.34 16.50 -10.09
C ALA A 42 -10.97 15.15 -10.50
N ARG A 43 -12.30 15.00 -10.47
CA ARG A 43 -13.00 13.78 -10.88
C ARG A 43 -12.94 13.55 -12.38
N LEU A 44 -13.03 12.29 -12.81
CA LEU A 44 -13.12 11.87 -14.21
C LEU A 44 -11.98 12.39 -15.11
N GLN A 45 -10.81 12.65 -14.54
CA GLN A 45 -9.63 13.00 -15.31
C GLN A 45 -9.10 11.76 -16.04
N GLY A 46 -8.69 11.92 -17.29
CA GLY A 46 -8.02 10.86 -18.04
C GLY A 46 -6.64 10.51 -17.47
N PRO A 47 -6.04 9.40 -17.92
CA PRO A 47 -4.68 8.99 -17.54
C PRO A 47 -3.64 10.10 -17.74
N GLY A 48 -2.74 10.25 -16.77
CA GLY A 48 -1.67 11.26 -16.80
C GLY A 48 -0.56 10.96 -15.80
N TRP A 49 0.45 11.84 -15.73
CA TRP A 49 1.62 11.63 -14.85
C TRP A 49 1.31 11.68 -13.36
N THR A 50 0.31 12.47 -12.97
CA THR A 50 -0.17 12.57 -11.58
C THR A 50 -1.05 11.37 -11.21
N HIS A 51 -1.89 10.93 -12.14
CA HIS A 51 -2.81 9.80 -11.97
C HIS A 51 -2.64 8.87 -13.17
N TRP A 52 -1.79 7.85 -13.05
CA TRP A 52 -1.43 6.97 -14.18
C TRP A 52 -2.64 6.28 -14.82
N PHE A 53 -3.72 6.11 -14.06
CA PHE A 53 -4.97 5.50 -14.53
C PHE A 53 -6.14 6.51 -14.61
N GLY A 54 -5.88 7.80 -14.42
CA GLY A 54 -6.91 8.83 -14.28
C GLY A 54 -7.50 8.86 -12.88
N THR A 55 -8.60 9.60 -12.72
CA THR A 55 -9.35 9.70 -11.45
C THR A 55 -10.76 9.12 -11.59
N ASP A 56 -11.30 8.64 -10.47
CA ASP A 56 -12.66 8.12 -10.36
C ASP A 56 -13.71 9.25 -10.24
N GLN A 57 -15.00 8.86 -10.20
CA GLN A 57 -16.13 9.76 -10.05
C GLN A 57 -16.37 10.14 -8.60
#